data_AF-A0A220W6I9-F1
#
_entry.id   AF-A0A220W6I9-F1
#
_cell.length_a   1.000
_cell.length_b   1.000
_cell.length_c   1.000
_cell.angle_alpha   90.00
_cell.angle_beta   90.00
_cell.angle_gamma   90.00
#
_symmetry.space_group_name_H-M   'P 1'
#
loop_
_entity.id
_entity.type
_entity.pdbx_description
1 polymer ?
#
loop_
_entity_poly.entity_id
_entity_poly.type
_entity_poly.pdbx_seq_one_letter_code
_entity_poly.pdbx_strand_id
1 'polypeptide(L)'
;MGIAMVALTRTKSGRWASRKVIPSDVRAAYKKREEKKTWPASLSEEQAKAELGAWLSPIEERISLLRAAKAAVPVALTARQCRAIAGDWYKALSEAEEEKFTEGVGEWDWDADIESIVESNVLTTDKCGHLNIILRVSLC
;
A
#
# COMPACT_ATOMS: atom_id res chain seq x y z
N MET A 1 -25.57 -5.13 -5.69
CA MET A 1 -24.58 -5.28 -4.60
C MET A 1 -25.27 -4.97 -3.29
N GLY A 2 -25.51 -5.95 -2.45
CA GLY A 2 -26.21 -5.76 -1.17
C GLY A 2 -25.20 -5.67 -0.03
N ILE A 3 -25.15 -4.53 0.65
CA ILE A 3 -24.49 -4.42 1.95
C ILE A 3 -25.23 -5.40 2.86
N ALA A 4 -24.60 -6.51 3.22
CA ALA A 4 -25.16 -7.40 4.22
C ALA A 4 -25.17 -6.62 5.55
N MET A 5 -26.34 -6.03 5.88
CA MET A 5 -26.56 -5.27 7.11
C MET A 5 -26.14 -6.13 8.29
N VAL A 6 -25.05 -5.74 8.93
CA VAL A 6 -24.55 -6.42 10.11
C VAL A 6 -25.33 -5.92 11.30
N ALA A 7 -26.05 -6.81 11.97
CA ALA A 7 -26.82 -6.43 13.15
C ALA A 7 -25.89 -6.03 14.29
N LEU A 8 -26.17 -4.87 14.89
CA LEU A 8 -25.65 -4.48 16.19
C LEU A 8 -26.67 -4.91 17.23
N THR A 9 -26.26 -5.78 18.16
CA THR A 9 -27.14 -6.34 19.17
C THR A 9 -26.64 -6.01 20.56
N ARG A 10 -27.57 -5.73 21.47
CA ARG A 10 -27.26 -5.55 22.89
C ARG A 10 -27.41 -6.89 23.60
N THR A 11 -26.35 -7.31 24.28
CA THR A 11 -26.31 -8.56 25.05
C THR A 11 -27.03 -8.39 26.39
N LYS A 12 -27.39 -9.52 27.05
CA LYS A 12 -28.02 -9.52 28.38
C LYS A 12 -27.19 -8.81 29.46
N SER A 13 -25.87 -8.75 29.28
CA SER A 13 -24.92 -8.03 30.13
C SER A 13 -24.77 -6.54 29.78
N GLY A 14 -25.58 -6.02 28.86
CA GLY A 14 -25.60 -4.62 28.44
C GLY A 14 -24.54 -4.23 27.41
N ARG A 15 -23.60 -5.12 27.09
CA ARG A 15 -22.54 -4.88 26.10
C ARG A 15 -23.08 -4.95 24.67
N TRP A 16 -22.48 -4.19 23.77
CA TRP A 16 -22.79 -4.25 22.35
C TRP A 16 -21.96 -5.34 21.67
N ALA A 17 -22.58 -6.10 20.77
CA ALA A 17 -21.93 -7.17 20.02
C ALA A 17 -22.39 -7.19 18.58
N SER A 18 -21.45 -7.47 17.67
CA SER A 18 -21.73 -7.66 16.26
C SER A 18 -20.88 -8.79 15.67
N ARG A 19 -21.41 -9.40 14.60
CA ARG A 19 -20.80 -10.53 13.91
C ARG A 19 -20.93 -10.37 12.40
N LYS A 20 -19.80 -10.35 11.68
CA LYS A 20 -19.78 -10.43 10.22
C LYS A 20 -19.45 -11.86 9.80
N VAL A 21 -20.35 -12.49 9.05
CA VAL A 21 -20.07 -13.77 8.41
C VAL A 21 -19.23 -13.51 7.17
N ILE A 22 -18.08 -14.20 7.08
CA ILE A 22 -17.24 -14.13 5.90
C ILE A 22 -17.88 -15.00 4.80
N PRO A 23 -18.06 -14.48 3.58
CA PRO A 23 -18.62 -15.22 2.47
C PRO A 23 -17.82 -16.49 2.12
N SER A 24 -18.51 -17.60 1.80
CA SER A 24 -17.87 -18.91 1.59
C SER A 24 -16.84 -18.92 0.47
N ASP A 25 -17.02 -18.08 -0.54
CA ASP A 25 -16.14 -17.91 -1.70
C ASP A 25 -14.74 -17.41 -1.36
N VAL A 26 -14.58 -16.67 -0.26
CA VAL A 26 -13.30 -16.08 0.20
C VAL A 26 -12.80 -16.64 1.52
N ARG A 27 -13.57 -17.51 2.21
CA ARG A 27 -13.18 -18.08 3.52
C ARG A 27 -11.81 -18.74 3.53
N ALA A 28 -11.47 -19.48 2.47
CA ALA A 28 -10.19 -20.18 2.36
C ALA A 28 -9.01 -19.17 2.38
N ALA A 29 -9.12 -18.08 1.64
CA ALA A 29 -8.10 -17.04 1.60
C ALA A 29 -8.12 -16.14 2.85
N TYR A 30 -9.30 -15.91 3.43
CA TYR A 30 -9.47 -15.09 4.63
C TYR A 30 -9.03 -15.80 5.93
N LYS A 31 -8.98 -17.15 5.95
CA LYS A 31 -8.59 -18.01 7.09
C LYS A 31 -9.50 -17.96 8.32
N LYS A 32 -10.60 -17.21 8.28
CA LYS A 32 -11.64 -17.15 9.32
C LYS A 32 -13.01 -17.30 8.72
N ARG A 33 -13.94 -17.89 9.47
CA ARG A 33 -15.35 -18.04 9.07
C ARG A 33 -16.18 -16.82 9.43
N GLU A 34 -15.86 -16.15 10.54
CA GLU A 34 -16.59 -15.00 11.07
C GLU A 34 -15.63 -14.04 11.78
N GLU A 35 -15.94 -12.74 11.70
CA GLU A 35 -15.34 -11.67 12.50
C GLU A 35 -16.35 -11.28 13.59
N LYS A 36 -15.91 -11.23 14.85
CA LYS A 36 -16.75 -10.86 15.99
C LYS A 36 -16.08 -9.71 16.73
N LYS A 37 -16.85 -8.67 17.01
CA LYS A 37 -16.40 -7.55 17.85
C LYS A 37 -17.45 -7.25 18.92
N THR A 38 -16.96 -6.96 20.11
CA THR A 38 -17.78 -6.55 21.24
C THR A 38 -17.29 -5.23 21.76
N TRP A 39 -18.21 -4.32 22.06
CA TRP A 39 -17.93 -2.99 22.61
C TRP A 39 -18.47 -2.88 24.04
N PRO A 40 -17.90 -1.99 24.87
CA PRO A 40 -18.37 -1.78 26.24
C PRO A 40 -19.81 -1.26 26.30
N ALA A 41 -20.49 -1.54 27.41
CA ALA A 41 -21.88 -1.14 27.65
C ALA A 41 -22.05 0.37 27.92
N SER A 42 -20.95 1.09 28.14
CA SER A 42 -20.92 2.54 28.39
C SER A 42 -21.13 3.38 27.15
N LEU A 43 -20.99 2.80 25.95
CA LEU A 43 -21.17 3.52 24.69
C LEU A 43 -22.66 3.76 24.42
N SER A 44 -22.97 4.98 23.98
CA SER A 44 -24.29 5.30 23.44
C SER A 44 -24.55 4.51 22.16
N GLU A 45 -25.82 4.37 21.79
CA GLU A 45 -26.19 3.64 20.57
C GLU A 45 -25.56 4.25 19.31
N GLU A 46 -25.49 5.58 19.23
CA GLU A 46 -24.90 6.30 18.10
C GLU A 46 -23.39 6.05 18.00
N GLN A 47 -22.68 6.12 19.13
CA GLN A 47 -21.25 5.83 19.19
C GLN A 47 -20.98 4.37 18.81
N ALA A 48 -21.81 3.42 19.28
CA ALA A 48 -21.68 2.02 18.93
C ALA A 48 -21.92 1.76 17.43
N LYS A 49 -22.83 2.51 16.79
CA LYS A 49 -23.04 2.46 15.32
C LYS A 49 -21.86 3.04 14.55
N ALA A 50 -21.27 4.14 15.01
CA ALA A 50 -20.08 4.72 14.39
C ALA A 50 -18.88 3.73 14.45
N GLU A 51 -18.65 3.15 15.63
CA GLU A 51 -17.62 2.15 15.87
C GLU A 51 -17.85 0.84 15.09
N LEU A 52 -19.12 0.46 14.87
CA LEU A 52 -19.48 -0.65 13.99
C LEU A 52 -19.06 -0.34 12.55
N GLY A 53 -19.37 0.85 12.03
CA GLY A 53 -18.98 1.26 10.68
C GLY A 53 -17.47 1.26 10.49
N ALA A 54 -16.74 1.82 11.45
CA ALA A 54 -15.27 1.83 11.45
C ALA A 54 -14.66 0.42 11.46
N TRP A 55 -15.29 -0.53 12.16
CA TRP A 55 -14.86 -1.93 12.15
C TRP A 55 -15.23 -2.67 10.87
N LEU A 56 -16.38 -2.38 10.26
CA LEU A 56 -16.86 -3.06 9.06
C LEU A 56 -16.07 -2.67 7.81
N SER A 57 -15.74 -1.39 7.65
CA SER A 57 -15.03 -0.86 6.48
C SER A 57 -13.79 -1.69 6.07
N PRO A 58 -12.79 -1.90 6.95
CA PRO A 58 -11.59 -2.66 6.58
C PRO A 58 -11.87 -4.15 6.29
N ILE A 59 -12.92 -4.74 6.88
CA ILE A 59 -13.31 -6.14 6.62
C ILE A 59 -13.91 -6.27 5.22
N GLU A 60 -14.77 -5.32 4.83
CA GLU A 60 -15.40 -5.32 3.52
C GLU A 60 -14.41 -5.00 2.40
N GLU A 61 -13.47 -4.07 2.65
CA GLU A 61 -12.34 -3.81 1.76
C GLU A 61 -11.47 -5.07 1.59
N ARG A 62 -11.14 -5.77 2.68
CA ARG A 62 -10.38 -7.02 2.57
C ARG A 62 -11.13 -8.09 1.78
N ILE A 63 -12.44 -8.22 1.97
CA ILE A 63 -13.27 -9.16 1.19
C ILE A 63 -13.30 -8.76 -0.29
N SER A 64 -13.44 -7.47 -0.60
CA SER A 64 -13.47 -6.99 -1.98
C SER A 64 -12.13 -7.22 -2.67
N LEU A 65 -11.00 -6.98 -2.00
CA LEU A 65 -9.67 -7.28 -2.49
C LEU A 65 -9.47 -8.78 -2.75
N LEU A 66 -9.90 -9.65 -1.85
CA LEU A 66 -9.82 -11.10 -2.06
C LEU A 66 -10.69 -11.57 -3.23
N ARG A 67 -11.86 -10.96 -3.41
CA ARG A 67 -12.72 -11.23 -4.57
C ARG A 67 -12.11 -10.72 -5.86
N ALA A 68 -11.53 -9.52 -5.84
CA ALA A 68 -10.82 -8.95 -6.98
C ALA A 68 -9.62 -9.82 -7.35
N ALA A 69 -8.83 -10.28 -6.38
CA ALA A 69 -7.71 -11.20 -6.61
C ALA A 69 -8.16 -12.55 -7.17
N LYS A 70 -9.31 -13.09 -6.72
CA LYS A 70 -9.88 -14.33 -7.24
C LYS A 70 -10.47 -14.17 -8.64
N ALA A 71 -11.09 -13.01 -8.90
CA ALA A 71 -11.69 -12.65 -10.18
C ALA A 71 -10.67 -12.08 -11.17
N ALA A 72 -9.45 -11.77 -10.73
CA ALA A 72 -8.33 -11.37 -11.57
C ALA A 72 -7.96 -12.56 -12.46
N VAL A 73 -8.75 -12.72 -13.52
CA VAL A 73 -8.36 -13.47 -14.70
C VAL A 73 -7.11 -12.74 -15.19
N PRO A 74 -5.94 -13.39 -15.23
CA PRO A 74 -4.77 -12.78 -15.82
C PRO A 74 -5.15 -12.45 -17.26
N VAL A 75 -5.28 -11.16 -17.54
CA VAL A 75 -5.52 -10.70 -18.90
C VAL A 75 -4.20 -10.88 -19.64
N ALA A 76 -4.17 -11.82 -20.57
CA ALA A 76 -3.04 -11.96 -21.48
C ALA A 76 -3.02 -10.72 -22.37
N LEU A 77 -2.20 -9.75 -22.01
CA LEU A 77 -1.99 -8.56 -22.82
C LEU A 77 -1.22 -8.93 -24.07
N THR A 78 -1.69 -8.42 -25.21
CA THR A 78 -0.92 -8.54 -26.45
C THR A 78 0.34 -7.67 -26.35
N ALA A 79 1.38 -8.02 -27.10
CA ALA A 79 2.63 -7.24 -27.11
C ALA A 79 2.42 -5.77 -27.52
N ARG A 80 1.35 -5.45 -28.25
CA ARG A 80 0.98 -4.07 -28.59
C ARG A 80 0.43 -3.31 -27.38
N GLN A 81 -0.42 -3.94 -26.59
CA GLN A 81 -0.98 -3.34 -25.37
C GLN A 81 0.10 -3.12 -24.31
N CYS A 82 1.02 -4.07 -24.13
CA CYS A 82 2.15 -3.89 -23.21
C CYS A 82 3.01 -2.67 -23.58
N ARG A 83 3.31 -2.47 -24.87
CA ARG A 83 4.06 -1.30 -25.34
C ARG A 83 3.30 0.00 -25.14
N ALA A 84 1.99 0.01 -25.34
CA ALA A 84 1.17 1.19 -25.10
C ALA A 84 1.22 1.59 -23.62
N ILE A 85 1.00 0.64 -22.71
CA ILE A 85 1.06 0.88 -21.26
C ILE A 85 2.45 1.34 -20.83
N ALA A 86 3.52 0.73 -21.36
CA ALA A 86 4.89 1.16 -21.07
C ALA A 86 5.18 2.58 -21.57
N GLY A 87 4.63 2.95 -22.73
CA GLY A 87 4.74 4.30 -23.28
C GLY A 87 3.99 5.33 -22.43
N ASP A 88 2.77 5.01 -22.00
CA ASP A 88 1.97 5.88 -21.14
C ASP A 88 2.63 6.07 -19.77
N TRP A 89 3.20 4.99 -19.21
CA TRP A 89 3.99 5.06 -17.98
C TRP A 89 5.22 5.95 -18.13
N TYR A 90 5.97 5.80 -19.22
CA TYR A 90 7.17 6.60 -19.46
C TYR A 90 6.85 8.10 -19.59
N LYS A 91 5.74 8.44 -20.27
CA LYS A 91 5.28 9.84 -20.38
C LYS A 91 4.93 10.43 -19.02
N ALA A 92 4.16 9.69 -18.21
CA ALA A 92 3.81 10.13 -16.87
C ALA A 92 5.05 10.32 -15.98
N LEU A 93 6.06 9.45 -16.14
CA LEU A 93 7.34 9.59 -15.43
C LEU A 93 8.10 10.84 -15.90
N SER A 94 8.23 11.05 -17.22
CA SER A 94 8.95 12.21 -17.74
C SER A 94 8.27 13.52 -17.34
N GLU A 95 6.94 13.59 -17.39
CA GLU A 95 6.18 14.77 -16.94
C GLU A 95 6.43 15.05 -15.45
N ALA A 96 6.42 14.01 -14.61
CA ALA A 96 6.72 14.14 -13.17
C ALA A 96 8.19 14.53 -12.89
N GLU A 97 9.13 14.13 -13.75
CA GLU A 97 10.54 14.54 -13.66
C GLU A 97 10.75 15.98 -14.15
N GLU A 98 10.08 16.39 -15.22
CA GLU A 98 10.12 17.77 -15.73
C GLU A 98 9.54 18.75 -14.71
N GLU A 99 8.45 18.41 -14.04
CA GLU A 99 7.89 19.21 -12.94
C GLU A 99 8.91 19.40 -11.80
N LYS A 100 9.64 18.34 -11.42
CA LYS A 100 10.72 18.44 -10.41
C LYS A 100 11.87 19.31 -10.88
N PHE A 101 12.22 19.28 -12.17
CA PHE A 101 13.30 20.08 -12.73
C PHE A 101 12.96 21.58 -12.80
N THR A 102 11.67 21.93 -12.82
CA THR A 102 11.22 23.34 -12.79
C THR A 102 11.23 23.98 -11.40
N GLU A 103 11.43 23.22 -10.32
CA GLU A 103 11.67 23.76 -8.98
C GLU A 103 13.16 24.12 -8.80
N GLY A 104 13.50 25.30 -9.33
CA GLY A 104 14.73 26.01 -9.02
C GLY A 104 15.83 25.85 -10.08
N VAL A 105 16.18 26.96 -10.73
CA VAL A 105 17.50 27.12 -11.35
C VAL A 105 18.50 27.14 -10.20
N GLY A 106 18.85 25.96 -9.68
CA GLY A 106 20.04 25.78 -8.89
C GLY A 106 21.22 26.15 -9.78
N GLU A 107 21.99 27.15 -9.36
CA GLU A 107 23.28 27.45 -9.95
C GLU A 107 24.10 26.16 -9.89
N TRP A 108 24.33 25.54 -11.06
CA TRP A 108 25.13 24.34 -11.18
C TRP A 108 26.57 24.71 -10.85
N ASP A 109 26.93 24.59 -9.58
CA ASP A 109 28.30 24.73 -9.12
C ASP A 109 29.03 23.42 -9.41
N TRP A 110 29.53 23.33 -10.65
CA TRP A 110 30.33 22.20 -11.12
C TRP A 110 31.53 21.92 -10.23
N ASP A 111 32.04 22.90 -9.48
CA ASP A 111 33.18 22.74 -8.59
C ASP A 111 32.75 22.05 -7.28
N ALA A 112 31.59 22.40 -6.72
CA ALA A 112 31.04 21.77 -5.50
C ALA A 112 30.60 20.32 -5.72
N ASP A 113 29.98 20.00 -6.86
CA ASP A 113 29.54 18.64 -7.18
C ASP A 113 30.73 17.69 -7.40
N ILE A 114 31.82 18.17 -8.01
CA ILE A 114 33.04 17.38 -8.18
C ILE A 114 33.71 17.09 -6.84
N GLU A 115 33.76 18.03 -5.90
CA GLU A 115 34.33 17.79 -4.56
C GLU A 115 33.56 16.69 -3.79
N SER A 116 32.23 16.64 -3.89
CA SER A 116 31.42 15.59 -3.26
C SER A 116 31.67 14.18 -3.84
N ILE A 117 31.93 14.10 -5.14
CA ILE A 117 32.26 12.85 -5.85
C ILE A 117 33.70 12.40 -5.53
N VAL A 118 34.62 13.34 -5.32
CA VAL A 118 36.00 13.04 -4.92
C VAL A 118 36.06 12.60 -3.45
N GLU A 119 35.36 13.27 -2.52
CA GLU A 119 35.34 12.89 -1.09
C GLU A 119 34.73 11.49 -0.86
N SER A 120 33.71 11.12 -1.62
CA SER A 120 33.12 9.77 -1.54
C SER A 120 34.05 8.67 -2.09
N ASN A 121 35.01 9.00 -2.94
CA ASN A 121 36.00 8.06 -3.49
C ASN A 121 37.32 8.00 -2.69
N VAL A 122 37.59 8.96 -1.80
CA VAL A 122 38.85 9.02 -1.02
C VAL A 122 38.86 8.03 0.16
N LEU A 123 37.73 7.42 0.55
CA LEU A 123 37.68 6.42 1.64
C LEU A 123 38.01 4.97 1.24
N THR A 124 38.45 4.70 0.00
CA THR A 124 38.74 3.32 -0.45
C THR A 124 40.10 3.11 -1.10
N THR A 125 41.14 3.85 -0.67
CA THR A 125 42.53 3.44 -0.95
C THR A 125 43.25 3.02 0.33
N ASP A 126 42.93 1.82 0.81
CA ASP A 126 43.82 1.10 1.73
C ASP A 126 45.11 0.73 1.01
N LYS A 127 46.22 0.72 1.77
CA LYS A 127 47.63 0.65 1.31
C LYS A 127 48.06 -0.62 0.56
N CYS A 128 47.14 -1.42 0.05
CA CYS A 128 47.39 -2.58 -0.78
C CYS A 128 46.43 -2.51 -1.97
N GLY A 129 46.92 -2.06 -3.14
CA GLY A 129 46.13 -1.74 -4.33
C GLY A 129 45.31 -2.89 -4.93
N HIS A 130 44.21 -3.26 -4.28
CA HIS A 130 43.13 -4.06 -4.83
C HIS A 130 41.86 -3.23 -4.80
N LEU A 131 41.32 -2.92 -6.00
CA LEU A 131 40.01 -2.29 -6.16
C LEU A 131 38.91 -3.26 -5.70
N ASN A 132 38.24 -2.93 -4.60
CA ASN A 132 37.05 -3.64 -4.16
C ASN A 132 35.82 -2.74 -4.38
N ILE A 133 35.10 -2.97 -5.48
CA ILE A 133 33.83 -2.29 -5.76
C ILE A 133 32.77 -2.95 -4.88
N ILE A 134 32.51 -2.38 -3.70
CA ILE A 134 31.34 -2.73 -2.89
C ILE A 134 30.19 -1.82 -3.34
N LEU A 135 29.40 -2.29 -4.30
CA LEU A 135 28.11 -1.67 -4.66
C LEU A 135 27.16 -1.78 -3.46
N ARG A 136 27.11 -0.73 -2.63
CA ARG A 136 26.07 -0.57 -1.62
C ARG A 136 24.82 -0.02 -2.32
N VAL A 137 23.99 -0.92 -2.82
CA VAL A 137 22.63 -0.60 -3.28
C VAL A 137 21.83 -0.18 -2.04
N SER A 138 21.79 1.13 -1.78
CA SER A 138 20.90 1.71 -0.78
C SER A 138 19.55 1.91 -1.46
N LEU A 139 18.60 1.03 -1.15
CA LEU A 139 17.18 1.29 -1.40
C LEU A 139 16.73 2.48 -0.56
N CYS A 140 16.18 3.51 -1.20
CA CYS A 140 15.09 4.35 -0.72
C CYS A 140 14.22 4.69 -1.93
#